data_AF-F5A2X1-F1
#
_entry.id   AF-F5A2X1-F1
#
_cell.length_a   1.000
_cell.length_b   1.000
_cell.length_c   1.000
_cell.angle_alpha   90.00
_cell.angle_beta   90.00
_cell.angle_gamma   90.00
#
_symmetry.space_group_name_H-M   'P 1'
#
loop_
_entity.id
_entity.type
_entity.pdbx_description
1 polymer ?
#
loop_
_entity_poly.entity_id
_entity_poly.type
_entity_poly.pdbx_seq_one_letter_code
_entity_poly.pdbx_strand_id
1 'polypeptide(L)'
;SALFMGAAIRLLGTKQLLVLSITLLSLLAGASALITSLVGLVLLRALMGVCEGAFTPVSIIVTDEVSQPCRRGLNLGIQQALFPIIGLCLGPLLAGVLLEFFGSWRAVFAIISLPGLLVAWYLYRSYKPAQGPHATPIDRPRRTALSSGNVRLNIALMLCILTCQFVLCALLPSYLTDILHLSDFSMAMIISAIGLGGFFGQLVIPGLSDQLGRKPVVSVCFMLS
;
A
#
# COMPACT_ATOMS: atom_id res chain seq x y z
N SER A 1 -2.89 11.50 8.91
CA SER A 1 -1.64 10.96 8.34
C SER A 1 -0.86 12.01 7.55
N ALA A 2 -1.32 12.50 6.38
CA ALA A 2 -0.52 13.41 5.52
C ALA A 2 -0.02 14.72 6.19
N LEU A 3 -0.81 15.31 7.12
CA LEU A 3 -0.45 16.54 7.83
C LEU A 3 0.67 16.34 8.86
N PHE A 4 0.57 15.26 9.65
CA PHE A 4 1.62 14.85 10.57
C PHE A 4 2.86 14.36 9.82
N MET A 5 2.65 13.79 8.62
CA MET A 5 3.74 13.32 7.79
C MET A 5 4.63 14.44 7.28
N GLY A 6 4.06 15.55 6.82
CA GLY A 6 4.85 16.72 6.41
C GLY A 6 5.71 17.29 7.53
N ALA A 7 5.22 17.25 8.78
CA ALA A 7 5.99 17.62 9.96
C ALA A 7 7.04 16.56 10.33
N ALA A 8 6.70 15.28 10.27
CA ALA A 8 7.60 14.17 10.56
C ALA A 8 8.77 14.10 9.56
N ILE A 9 8.51 14.31 8.27
CA ILE A 9 9.56 14.40 7.23
C ILE A 9 10.50 15.56 7.52
N ARG A 10 9.99 16.69 8.02
CA ARG A 10 10.80 17.87 8.35
C ARG A 10 11.73 17.62 9.54
N LEU A 11 11.28 16.84 10.52
CA LEU A 11 12.04 16.53 11.73
C LEU A 11 13.06 15.39 11.53
N LEU A 12 12.67 14.34 10.79
CA LEU A 12 13.45 13.09 10.68
C LEU A 12 14.13 12.94 9.30
N GLY A 13 13.65 13.63 8.27
CA GLY A 13 14.06 13.43 6.89
C GLY A 13 13.39 12.23 6.22
N THR A 14 13.29 12.27 4.88
CA THR A 14 12.60 11.25 4.07
C THR A 14 13.21 9.85 4.23
N LYS A 15 14.54 9.75 4.23
CA LYS A 15 15.24 8.46 4.43
C LYS A 15 14.93 7.81 5.78
N GLN A 16 15.11 8.55 6.88
CA GLN A 16 14.96 7.96 8.22
C GLN A 16 13.52 7.56 8.47
N LEU A 17 12.57 8.39 8.00
CA LEU A 17 11.15 8.11 8.17
C LEU A 17 10.69 6.91 7.34
N LEU A 18 11.19 6.75 6.10
CA LEU A 18 10.91 5.55 5.29
C LEU A 18 11.42 4.28 6.00
N VAL A 19 12.69 4.28 6.41
CA VAL A 19 13.30 3.13 7.08
C VAL A 19 12.57 2.81 8.38
N LEU A 20 12.27 3.82 9.20
CA LEU A 20 11.56 3.67 10.47
C LEU A 20 10.15 3.09 10.28
N SER A 21 9.41 3.55 9.28
CA SER A 21 8.08 3.00 9.01
C SER A 21 8.14 1.53 8.59
N ILE A 22 9.10 1.14 7.74
CA ILE A 22 9.25 -0.26 7.31
C ILE A 22 9.71 -1.15 8.47
N THR A 23 10.67 -0.68 9.30
CA THR A 23 11.12 -1.46 10.47
C THR A 23 10.00 -1.63 11.47
N LEU A 24 9.23 -0.58 11.78
CA LEU A 24 8.10 -0.66 12.69
C LEU A 24 7.00 -1.59 12.16
N LEU A 25 6.63 -1.49 10.88
CA LEU A 25 5.64 -2.40 10.27
C LEU A 25 6.10 -3.86 10.36
N SER A 26 7.36 -4.12 10.06
CA SER A 26 7.92 -5.48 10.12
C SER A 26 7.96 -6.01 11.55
N LEU A 27 8.39 -5.19 12.51
CA LEU A 27 8.45 -5.56 13.92
C LEU A 27 7.05 -5.80 14.50
N LEU A 28 6.07 -4.98 14.15
CA LEU A 28 4.67 -5.16 14.57
C LEU A 28 4.05 -6.40 13.93
N ALA A 29 4.36 -6.69 12.66
CA ALA A 29 3.95 -7.93 12.02
C ALA A 29 4.50 -9.15 12.79
N GLY A 30 5.79 -9.15 13.13
CA GLY A 30 6.39 -10.21 13.95
C GLY A 30 5.80 -10.28 15.36
N ALA A 31 5.54 -9.13 16.00
CA ALA A 31 4.92 -9.07 17.33
C ALA A 31 3.48 -9.62 17.34
N SER A 32 2.78 -9.61 16.19
CA SER A 32 1.46 -10.27 16.05
C SER A 32 1.54 -11.77 16.37
N ALA A 33 2.69 -12.41 16.15
CA ALA A 33 2.93 -13.81 16.48
C ALA A 33 3.05 -14.07 17.99
N LEU A 34 3.24 -13.04 18.82
CA LEU A 34 3.41 -13.15 20.27
C LEU A 34 2.11 -12.86 21.02
N ILE A 35 1.22 -12.05 20.44
CA ILE A 35 -0.03 -11.68 21.08
C ILE A 35 -1.02 -12.83 21.08
N THR A 36 -1.63 -13.10 22.24
CA THR A 36 -2.66 -14.13 22.44
C THR A 36 -4.05 -13.54 22.68
N SER A 37 -4.15 -12.26 23.04
CA SER A 37 -5.42 -11.59 23.30
C SER A 37 -5.97 -10.91 22.05
N LEU A 38 -7.29 -11.04 21.83
CA LEU A 38 -7.98 -10.38 20.72
C LEU A 38 -7.81 -8.86 20.78
N VAL A 39 -7.99 -8.26 21.96
CA VAL A 39 -7.81 -6.81 22.17
C VAL A 39 -6.39 -6.38 21.84
N GLY A 40 -5.38 -7.17 22.22
CA GLY A 40 -3.99 -6.89 21.88
C GLY A 40 -3.75 -6.91 20.36
N LEU A 41 -4.34 -7.87 19.65
CA LEU A 41 -4.24 -7.95 18.19
C LEU A 41 -4.92 -6.75 17.52
N VAL A 42 -6.09 -6.33 18.00
CA VAL A 42 -6.79 -5.15 17.49
C VAL A 42 -5.96 -3.89 17.69
N LEU A 43 -5.38 -3.68 18.88
CA LEU A 43 -4.51 -2.54 19.17
C LEU A 43 -3.27 -2.54 18.29
N LEU A 44 -2.65 -3.72 18.10
CA LEU A 44 -1.48 -3.84 17.23
C LEU A 44 -1.85 -3.52 15.77
N ARG A 45 -3.01 -3.98 15.27
CA ARG A 45 -3.49 -3.65 13.92
C ARG A 45 -3.79 -2.17 13.75
N ALA A 46 -4.37 -1.54 14.76
CA ALA A 46 -4.56 -0.09 14.77
C ALA A 46 -3.21 0.64 14.67
N LEU A 47 -2.20 0.19 15.41
CA LEU A 47 -0.85 0.77 15.37
C LEU A 47 -0.17 0.54 14.01
N MET A 48 -0.29 -0.66 13.42
CA MET A 48 0.21 -0.94 12.08
C MET A 48 -0.43 0.00 11.05
N GLY A 49 -1.74 0.25 11.13
CA GLY A 49 -2.43 1.19 10.24
C GLY A 49 -1.90 2.63 10.37
N VAL A 50 -1.52 3.06 11.57
CA VAL A 50 -0.87 4.37 11.77
C VAL A 50 0.51 4.41 11.10
N CYS A 51 1.31 3.35 11.25
CA CYS A 51 2.64 3.23 10.62
C CYS A 51 2.53 3.18 9.09
N GLU A 52 1.56 2.45 8.54
CA GLU A 52 1.30 2.34 7.11
C GLU A 52 0.87 3.68 6.52
N GLY A 53 0.02 4.43 7.23
CA GLY A 53 -0.36 5.79 6.85
C GLY A 53 0.80 6.78 6.77
N ALA A 54 1.92 6.49 7.44
CA ALA A 54 3.18 7.22 7.27
C ALA A 54 4.00 6.66 6.10
N PHE A 55 4.09 5.34 5.96
CA PHE A 55 4.86 4.70 4.89
C PHE A 55 4.43 5.14 3.47
N THR A 56 3.13 5.08 3.16
CA THR A 56 2.61 5.32 1.79
C THR A 56 3.04 6.66 1.18
N PRO A 57 2.83 7.83 1.81
CA PRO A 57 3.23 9.10 1.24
C PRO A 57 4.75 9.26 1.09
N VAL A 58 5.55 8.77 2.04
CA VAL A 58 7.01 8.87 1.93
C VAL A 58 7.57 7.93 0.88
N SER A 59 7.01 6.74 0.72
CA SER A 59 7.38 5.83 -0.36
C SER A 59 7.15 6.46 -1.73
N ILE A 60 6.02 7.15 -1.92
CA ILE A 60 5.74 7.88 -3.18
C ILE A 60 6.76 9.01 -3.41
N ILE A 61 7.09 9.80 -2.37
CA ILE A 61 8.08 10.89 -2.48
C ILE A 61 9.46 10.35 -2.86
N VAL A 62 9.93 9.30 -2.17
CA VAL A 62 11.24 8.70 -2.43
C VAL A 62 11.30 8.13 -3.86
N THR A 63 10.22 7.50 -4.33
CA THR A 63 10.16 7.01 -5.71
C THR A 63 10.14 8.15 -6.71
N ASP A 64 9.45 9.26 -6.45
CA ASP A 64 9.48 10.45 -7.32
C ASP A 64 10.87 11.12 -7.36
N GLU A 65 11.58 11.16 -6.21
CA GLU A 65 12.93 11.69 -6.09
C GLU A 65 13.96 10.85 -6.89
N VAL A 66 13.84 9.52 -6.84
CA VAL A 66 14.76 8.60 -7.52
C VAL A 66 14.41 8.41 -9.00
N SER A 67 13.16 8.71 -9.41
CA SER A 67 12.69 8.47 -10.77
C SER A 67 12.97 9.63 -11.73
N GLN A 68 13.39 9.28 -12.95
CA GLN A 68 13.54 10.25 -14.05
C GLN A 68 12.19 10.89 -14.41
N PRO A 69 12.13 12.21 -14.70
CA PRO A 69 10.86 12.93 -14.97
C PRO A 69 9.94 12.27 -16.00
N CYS A 70 10.52 11.71 -17.06
CA CYS A 70 9.79 11.05 -18.15
C CYS A 70 9.21 9.66 -17.77
N ARG A 71 9.68 9.04 -16.68
CA ARG A 71 9.29 7.69 -16.25
C ARG A 71 8.66 7.65 -14.85
N ARG A 72 8.32 8.81 -14.28
CA ARG A 72 7.74 8.91 -12.92
C ARG A 72 6.42 8.16 -12.78
N GLY A 73 5.49 8.35 -13.72
CA GLY A 73 4.19 7.68 -13.65
C GLY A 73 4.32 6.16 -13.83
N LEU A 74 5.19 5.70 -14.72
CA LEU A 74 5.52 4.27 -14.86
C LEU A 74 6.14 3.67 -13.59
N ASN A 75 7.15 4.33 -12.99
CA ASN A 75 7.80 3.81 -11.79
C ASN A 75 6.85 3.77 -10.58
N LEU A 76 5.99 4.79 -10.43
CA LEU A 76 4.91 4.78 -9.45
C LEU A 76 3.88 3.69 -9.74
N GLY A 77 3.53 3.47 -11.01
CA GLY A 77 2.65 2.39 -11.45
C GLY A 77 3.22 1.01 -11.10
N ILE A 78 4.50 0.76 -11.39
CA ILE A 78 5.20 -0.48 -11.02
C ILE A 78 5.17 -0.67 -9.50
N GLN A 79 5.51 0.37 -8.73
CA GLN A 79 5.47 0.30 -7.27
C GLN A 79 4.07 -0.08 -6.75
N GLN A 80 3.02 0.53 -7.30
CA GLN A 80 1.64 0.26 -6.89
C GLN A 80 1.13 -1.09 -7.41
N ALA A 81 1.62 -1.56 -8.57
CA ALA A 81 1.30 -2.87 -9.12
C ALA A 81 1.90 -4.01 -8.28
N LEU A 82 3.04 -3.79 -7.63
CA LEU A 82 3.62 -4.80 -6.72
C LEU A 82 2.69 -5.13 -5.54
N PHE A 83 1.85 -4.18 -5.10
CA PHE A 83 0.90 -4.41 -4.00
C PHE A 83 -0.12 -5.53 -4.29
N PRO A 84 -0.92 -5.51 -5.36
CA PRO A 84 -1.87 -6.58 -5.64
C PRO A 84 -1.20 -7.91 -6.02
N ILE A 85 -0.08 -7.91 -6.74
CA ILE A 85 0.56 -9.18 -7.12
C ILE A 85 1.25 -9.87 -5.93
N ILE A 86 1.99 -9.12 -5.10
CA ILE A 86 2.65 -9.71 -3.92
C ILE A 86 1.63 -9.90 -2.78
N GLY A 87 0.79 -8.90 -2.53
CA GLY A 87 -0.12 -8.90 -1.39
C GLY A 87 -1.38 -9.74 -1.59
N LEU A 88 -2.08 -9.57 -2.71
CA LEU A 88 -3.37 -10.24 -2.94
C LEU A 88 -3.21 -11.59 -3.65
N CYS A 89 -2.28 -11.71 -4.59
CA CYS A 89 -2.08 -12.97 -5.33
C CYS A 89 -1.12 -13.92 -4.60
N LEU A 90 0.12 -13.48 -4.32
CA LEU A 90 1.13 -14.35 -3.69
C LEU A 90 0.95 -14.49 -2.17
N GLY A 91 0.39 -13.48 -1.51
CA GLY A 91 0.23 -13.44 -0.05
C GLY A 91 -0.53 -14.65 0.51
N PRO A 92 -1.78 -14.91 0.08
CA PRO A 92 -2.54 -16.07 0.55
C PRO A 92 -1.89 -17.41 0.22
N LEU A 93 -1.26 -17.52 -0.95
CA LEU A 93 -0.56 -18.75 -1.37
C LEU A 93 0.64 -19.04 -0.46
N LEU A 94 1.50 -18.04 -0.23
CA LEU A 94 2.63 -18.15 0.68
C LEU A 94 2.17 -18.43 2.12
N ALA A 95 1.12 -17.76 2.58
CA ALA A 95 0.55 -17.98 3.90
C ALA A 95 0.00 -19.41 4.06
N GLY A 96 -0.68 -19.94 3.04
CA GLY A 96 -1.20 -21.31 3.02
C GLY A 96 -0.09 -22.36 3.10
N VAL A 97 0.93 -22.23 2.23
CA VAL A 97 2.10 -23.12 2.25
C VAL A 97 2.82 -23.07 3.59
N LEU A 98 3.10 -21.88 4.11
CA LEU A 98 3.77 -21.74 5.41
C LEU A 98 2.92 -22.29 6.56
N LEU A 99 1.59 -22.15 6.49
CA LEU A 99 0.68 -22.72 7.49
C LEU A 99 0.70 -24.26 7.45
N GLU A 100 0.75 -24.86 6.27
CA GLU A 100 0.83 -26.32 6.10
C GLU A 100 2.16 -26.88 6.62
N PHE A 101 3.29 -26.21 6.32
CA PHE A 101 4.61 -26.65 6.77
C PHE A 101 4.85 -26.47 8.28
N PHE A 102 4.42 -25.35 8.86
CA PHE A 102 4.72 -25.02 10.27
C PHE A 102 3.55 -25.28 11.23
N GLY A 103 2.34 -25.56 10.72
CA GLY A 103 1.14 -25.83 11.52
C GLY A 103 0.65 -24.65 12.37
N SER A 104 1.22 -23.46 12.22
CA SER A 104 0.94 -22.31 13.09
C SER A 104 0.95 -20.98 12.34
N TRP A 105 -0.18 -20.28 12.37
CA TRP A 105 -0.32 -18.93 11.79
C TRP A 105 0.62 -17.90 12.42
N ARG A 106 1.08 -18.16 13.66
CA ARG A 106 2.05 -17.31 14.38
C ARG A 106 3.42 -17.39 13.72
N ALA A 107 3.83 -18.59 13.28
CA ALA A 107 5.08 -18.78 12.55
C ALA A 107 5.07 -18.04 11.21
N VAL A 108 3.93 -18.02 10.52
CA VAL A 108 3.75 -17.27 9.26
C VAL A 108 4.06 -15.78 9.45
N PHE A 109 3.50 -15.13 10.48
CA PHE A 109 3.78 -13.72 10.79
C PHE A 109 5.25 -13.47 11.17
N ALA A 110 5.86 -14.38 11.93
CA ALA A 110 7.27 -14.26 12.29
C ALA A 110 8.18 -14.36 11.06
N ILE A 111 7.93 -15.32 10.16
CA ILE A 111 8.73 -15.52 8.95
C ILE A 111 8.59 -14.34 7.98
N ILE A 112 7.37 -13.84 7.77
CA ILE A 112 7.11 -12.71 6.86
C ILE A 112 7.72 -11.39 7.38
N SER A 113 7.95 -11.26 8.69
CA SER A 113 8.61 -10.08 9.26
C SER A 113 10.09 -9.95 8.85
N LEU A 114 10.77 -11.07 8.59
CA LEU A 114 12.20 -11.11 8.26
C LEU A 114 12.56 -10.40 6.95
N PRO A 115 11.92 -10.67 5.78
CA PRO A 115 12.24 -9.97 4.55
C PRO A 115 11.97 -8.47 4.67
N GLY A 116 10.94 -8.05 5.42
CA GLY A 116 10.67 -6.64 5.69
C GLY A 116 11.81 -5.94 6.43
N LEU A 117 12.36 -6.59 7.47
CA LEU A 117 13.54 -6.08 8.19
C LEU A 117 14.80 -6.04 7.31
N LEU A 118 14.99 -7.04 6.45
CA LEU A 118 16.13 -7.10 5.53
C LEU A 118 16.06 -5.95 4.51
N VAL A 119 14.88 -5.68 3.95
CA VAL A 119 14.65 -4.54 3.04
C VAL A 119 14.90 -3.22 3.76
N ALA A 120 14.43 -3.07 5.00
CA ALA A 120 14.68 -1.85 5.77
C ALA A 120 16.18 -1.62 6.02
N TRP A 121 16.91 -2.68 6.37
CA TRP A 121 18.37 -2.63 6.55
C TRP A 121 19.09 -2.29 5.24
N TYR A 122 18.69 -2.91 4.14
CA TYR A 122 19.27 -2.63 2.82
C TYR A 122 19.02 -1.19 2.38
N LEU A 123 17.78 -0.68 2.54
CA LEU A 123 17.45 0.71 2.24
C LEU A 123 18.23 1.69 3.13
N TYR A 124 18.41 1.37 4.42
CA TYR A 124 19.23 2.18 5.30
C TYR A 124 20.67 2.33 4.79
N ARG A 125 21.25 1.27 4.22
CA ARG A 125 22.63 1.28 3.69
C ARG A 125 22.74 1.89 2.30
N SER A 126 21.82 1.55 1.40
CA SER A 126 21.93 1.85 -0.04
C SER A 126 21.25 3.16 -0.44
N TYR A 127 20.16 3.55 0.22
CA TYR A 127 19.47 4.79 -0.13
C TYR A 127 20.25 6.00 0.38
N LYS A 128 20.62 6.90 -0.54
CA LYS A 128 21.11 8.23 -0.21
C LYS A 128 20.06 9.23 -0.69
N PRO A 129 19.41 9.99 0.21
CA PRO A 129 18.43 10.98 -0.21
C PRO A 129 19.15 11.97 -1.11
N ALA A 130 18.54 12.26 -2.27
CA ALA A 130 19.01 13.36 -3.08
C ALA A 130 18.96 14.63 -2.22
N GLN A 131 20.04 15.40 -2.14
CA GLN A 131 20.00 16.75 -1.58
C GLN A 131 19.27 17.65 -2.58
N GLY A 132 17.96 17.44 -2.72
CA GLY A 132 17.05 18.30 -3.46
C GLY A 132 16.41 19.29 -2.49
N PRO A 133 16.04 20.50 -2.94
CA PRO A 133 15.65 21.60 -2.07
C PRO A 133 14.55 21.12 -1.13
N HIS A 134 14.71 21.40 0.17
CA HIS A 134 13.61 21.37 1.14
C HIS A 134 12.38 21.84 0.41
N ALA A 135 11.37 20.97 0.24
CA ALA A 135 10.16 21.30 -0.49
C ALA A 135 9.77 22.71 -0.09
N THR A 136 9.97 23.68 -1.01
CA THR A 136 9.75 25.09 -0.71
C THR A 136 8.35 25.15 -0.13
N PRO A 137 8.15 25.72 1.06
CA PRO A 137 6.87 25.65 1.72
C PRO A 137 5.88 26.28 0.76
N ILE A 138 5.07 25.44 0.12
CA ILE A 138 3.88 25.92 -0.57
C ILE A 138 2.97 26.28 0.59
N ASP A 139 3.14 27.51 1.05
CA ASP A 139 2.40 28.17 2.12
C ASP A 139 0.98 28.50 1.63
N ARG A 140 0.37 27.57 0.89
CA ARG A 140 -1.03 27.67 0.52
C ARG A 140 -1.82 27.30 1.77
N PRO A 141 -2.67 28.19 2.28
CA PRO A 141 -3.45 27.91 3.47
C PRO A 141 -4.22 26.61 3.26
N ARG A 142 -4.06 25.63 4.15
CA ARG A 142 -4.76 24.33 4.12
C ARG A 142 -6.27 24.45 3.84
N ARG A 143 -6.88 25.56 4.28
CA ARG A 143 -8.28 25.92 4.01
C ARG A 143 -8.56 26.25 2.54
N THR A 144 -7.61 26.83 1.80
CA THR A 144 -7.77 27.15 0.37
C THR A 144 -7.71 25.91 -0.53
N ALA A 145 -6.90 24.90 -0.19
CA ALA A 145 -6.91 23.62 -0.90
C ALA A 145 -8.27 22.91 -0.79
N LEU A 146 -8.83 22.87 0.43
CA LEU A 146 -10.16 22.30 0.73
C LEU A 146 -11.34 23.20 0.31
N SER A 147 -11.07 24.46 -0.08
CA SER A 147 -12.09 25.40 -0.54
C SER A 147 -12.52 25.10 -1.98
N SER A 148 -11.63 24.52 -2.79
CA SER A 148 -11.94 24.15 -4.16
C SER A 148 -12.89 22.93 -4.23
N GLY A 149 -13.98 23.08 -4.99
CA GLY A 149 -14.99 22.02 -5.15
C GLY A 149 -14.40 20.73 -5.72
N ASN A 150 -13.48 20.84 -6.68
CA ASN A 150 -12.84 19.69 -7.33
C ASN A 150 -11.97 18.87 -6.38
N VAL A 151 -11.27 19.51 -5.43
CA VAL A 151 -10.45 18.80 -4.44
C VAL A 151 -11.34 18.07 -3.43
N ARG A 152 -12.44 18.68 -2.97
CA ARG A 152 -13.40 18.00 -2.09
C ARG A 152 -14.05 16.80 -2.77
N LEU A 153 -14.45 16.96 -4.05
CA LEU A 153 -15.01 15.87 -4.83
C LEU A 153 -13.99 14.73 -5.00
N ASN A 154 -12.74 15.04 -5.30
CA ASN A 154 -11.69 14.03 -5.43
C ASN A 154 -11.45 13.28 -4.12
N ILE A 155 -11.40 13.98 -2.98
CA ILE A 155 -11.27 13.36 -1.65
C ILE A 155 -12.46 12.43 -1.37
N ALA A 156 -13.69 12.87 -1.64
CA ALA A 156 -14.88 12.06 -1.42
C ALA A 156 -14.91 10.82 -2.32
N LEU A 157 -14.55 10.96 -3.60
CA LEU A 157 -14.44 9.85 -4.54
C LEU A 157 -13.37 8.84 -4.10
N MET A 158 -12.18 9.30 -3.72
CA MET A 158 -11.11 8.43 -3.23
C MET A 158 -11.51 7.71 -1.94
N LEU A 159 -12.22 8.38 -1.03
CA LEU A 159 -12.73 7.76 0.19
C LEU A 159 -13.75 6.67 -0.14
N CYS A 160 -14.68 6.94 -1.05
CA CYS A 160 -15.70 5.98 -1.48
C CYS A 160 -15.07 4.74 -2.14
N ILE A 161 -14.17 4.97 -3.11
CA ILE A 161 -13.48 3.90 -3.85
C ILE A 161 -12.65 3.04 -2.90
N LEU A 162 -11.82 3.65 -2.05
CA LEU A 162 -11.00 2.89 -1.10
C LEU A 162 -11.84 2.11 -0.10
N THR A 163 -12.93 2.69 0.41
CA THR A 163 -13.83 1.99 1.34
C THR A 163 -14.47 0.77 0.68
N CYS A 164 -14.99 0.94 -0.54
CA CYS A 164 -15.55 -0.15 -1.32
C CYS A 164 -14.51 -1.25 -1.57
N GLN A 165 -13.29 -0.86 -1.97
CA GLN A 165 -12.19 -1.78 -2.22
C GLN A 165 -11.82 -2.61 -0.98
N PHE A 166 -11.66 -1.98 0.18
CA PHE A 166 -11.29 -2.70 1.42
C PHE A 166 -12.41 -3.63 1.91
N VAL A 167 -13.67 -3.21 1.81
CA VAL A 167 -14.82 -4.05 2.18
C VAL A 167 -14.90 -5.27 1.27
N LEU A 168 -14.78 -5.08 -0.04
CA LEU A 168 -14.77 -6.18 -1.00
C LEU A 168 -13.60 -7.13 -0.73
N CYS A 169 -12.36 -6.63 -0.61
CA CYS A 169 -11.21 -7.49 -0.33
C CYS A 169 -11.36 -8.30 0.98
N ALA A 170 -12.00 -7.74 2.00
CA ALA A 170 -12.17 -8.41 3.29
C ALA A 170 -13.31 -9.45 3.28
N LEU A 171 -14.44 -9.15 2.65
CA LEU A 171 -15.63 -10.01 2.68
C LEU A 171 -15.69 -11.00 1.52
N LEU A 172 -15.02 -10.72 0.40
CA LEU A 172 -15.12 -11.54 -0.81
C LEU A 172 -14.72 -13.02 -0.58
N PRO A 173 -13.63 -13.35 0.16
CA PRO A 173 -13.29 -14.75 0.42
C PRO A 173 -14.42 -15.49 1.17
N SER A 174 -14.89 -14.91 2.27
CA SER A 174 -15.99 -15.47 3.09
C SER A 174 -17.30 -15.55 2.30
N TYR A 175 -17.60 -14.56 1.45
CA TYR A 175 -18.77 -14.62 0.58
C TYR A 175 -18.72 -15.80 -0.41
N LEU A 176 -17.56 -16.06 -1.01
CA LEU A 176 -17.38 -17.15 -1.98
C LEU A 176 -17.44 -18.54 -1.32
N THR A 177 -16.91 -18.69 -0.11
CA THR A 177 -16.88 -19.99 0.61
C THR A 177 -18.16 -20.24 1.41
N ASP A 178 -18.65 -19.25 2.15
CA ASP A 178 -19.68 -19.44 3.16
C ASP A 178 -21.10 -19.33 2.59
N ILE A 179 -21.28 -18.50 1.54
CA ILE A 179 -22.59 -18.27 0.90
C ILE A 179 -22.68 -19.00 -0.43
N LEU A 180 -21.65 -18.87 -1.28
CA LEU A 180 -21.63 -19.51 -2.60
C LEU A 180 -21.18 -20.98 -2.56
N HIS A 181 -20.68 -21.46 -1.41
CA HIS A 181 -20.18 -22.83 -1.20
C HIS A 181 -19.19 -23.31 -2.27
N LEU A 182 -18.36 -22.38 -2.77
CA LEU A 182 -17.30 -22.72 -3.72
C LEU A 182 -16.16 -23.47 -3.01
N SER A 183 -15.47 -24.33 -3.76
CA SER A 183 -14.25 -24.96 -3.27
C SER A 183 -13.15 -23.92 -2.95
N ASP A 184 -12.31 -24.21 -1.96
CA ASP A 184 -11.17 -23.36 -1.58
C ASP A 184 -10.26 -23.04 -2.78
N PHE A 185 -10.12 -24.01 -3.69
CA PHE A 185 -9.34 -23.85 -4.92
C PHE A 185 -10.00 -22.85 -5.90
N SER A 186 -11.31 -22.94 -6.09
CA SER A 186 -12.07 -21.99 -6.94
C SER A 186 -12.02 -20.57 -6.38
N MET A 187 -12.15 -20.41 -5.05
CA MET A 187 -12.00 -19.12 -4.38
C MET A 187 -10.60 -18.54 -4.62
N ALA A 188 -9.55 -19.35 -4.39
CA ALA A 188 -8.17 -18.92 -4.60
C ALA A 188 -7.89 -18.47 -6.04
N MET A 189 -8.45 -19.17 -7.03
CA MET A 189 -8.38 -18.79 -8.45
C MET A 189 -9.04 -17.44 -8.73
N ILE A 190 -10.23 -17.17 -8.17
CA ILE A 190 -10.94 -15.89 -8.35
C ILE A 190 -10.15 -14.73 -7.71
N ILE A 191 -9.67 -14.90 -6.48
CA ILE A 191 -8.88 -13.89 -5.78
C ILE A 191 -7.57 -13.60 -6.53
N SER A 192 -6.92 -14.65 -7.04
CA SER A 192 -5.70 -14.51 -7.84
C SER A 192 -5.96 -13.77 -9.16
N ALA A 193 -7.09 -14.05 -9.83
CA ALA A 193 -7.49 -13.33 -11.04
C ALA A 193 -7.71 -11.83 -10.78
N ILE A 194 -8.32 -11.47 -9.64
CA ILE A 194 -8.47 -10.07 -9.21
C ILE A 194 -7.10 -9.42 -8.95
N GLY A 195 -6.20 -10.13 -8.27
CA GLY A 195 -4.82 -9.67 -8.04
C GLY A 195 -4.06 -9.42 -9.35
N LEU A 196 -4.16 -10.34 -10.31
CA LEU A 196 -3.57 -10.20 -11.64
C LEU A 196 -4.18 -9.05 -12.44
N GLY A 197 -5.51 -8.93 -12.45
CA GLY A 197 -6.21 -7.81 -13.10
C GLY A 197 -5.77 -6.46 -12.52
N GLY A 198 -5.68 -6.37 -11.19
CA GLY A 198 -5.15 -5.21 -10.50
C GLY A 198 -3.70 -4.89 -10.88
N PHE A 199 -2.84 -5.89 -10.96
CA PHE A 199 -1.44 -5.74 -11.39
C PHE A 199 -1.33 -5.15 -12.80
N PHE A 200 -2.02 -5.75 -13.78
CA PHE A 200 -1.98 -5.24 -15.15
C PHE A 200 -2.62 -3.86 -15.27
N GLY A 201 -3.73 -3.60 -14.58
CA GLY A 201 -4.36 -2.27 -14.54
C GLY A 201 -3.42 -1.20 -13.99
N GLN A 202 -2.75 -1.48 -12.86
CA GLN A 202 -1.79 -0.57 -12.23
C GLN A 202 -0.52 -0.34 -13.06
N LEU A 203 -0.19 -1.23 -14.01
CA LEU A 203 0.96 -1.07 -14.88
C LEU A 203 0.59 -0.36 -16.20
N VAL A 204 -0.53 -0.74 -16.80
CA VAL A 204 -0.99 -0.25 -18.11
C VAL A 204 -1.61 1.15 -17.99
N ILE A 205 -2.47 1.40 -16.99
CA ILE A 205 -3.20 2.67 -16.86
C ILE A 205 -2.25 3.86 -16.62
N PRO A 206 -1.24 3.79 -15.71
CA PRO A 206 -0.31 4.90 -15.53
C PRO A 206 0.57 5.15 -16.76
N GLY A 207 1.02 4.09 -17.42
CA GLY A 207 1.80 4.20 -18.67
C GLY A 207 1.00 4.87 -19.80
N LEU A 208 -0.28 4.50 -19.96
CA LEU A 208 -1.18 5.14 -20.92
C LEU A 208 -1.54 6.57 -20.52
N SER A 209 -1.71 6.85 -19.22
CA SER A 209 -1.99 8.19 -18.68
C SER A 209 -0.85 9.18 -18.95
N ASP A 210 0.39 8.71 -18.88
CA ASP A 210 1.58 9.51 -19.20
C ASP A 210 1.67 9.87 -20.70
N GLN A 211 1.12 9.04 -21.60
CA GLN A 211 1.16 9.26 -23.06
C GLN A 211 -0.07 9.99 -23.61
N LEU A 212 -1.28 9.65 -23.14
CA LEU A 212 -2.56 10.16 -23.67
C LEU A 212 -3.11 11.34 -22.87
N GLY A 213 -2.52 11.64 -21.71
CA GLY A 213 -2.99 12.66 -20.78
C GLY A 213 -4.02 12.14 -19.77
N ARG A 214 -4.01 12.73 -18.57
CA ARG A 214 -4.76 12.22 -17.40
C ARG A 214 -6.29 12.24 -17.52
N LYS A 215 -6.86 13.24 -18.22
CA LYS A 215 -8.33 13.42 -18.35
C LYS A 215 -9.01 12.28 -19.14
N PRO A 216 -8.61 11.96 -20.38
CA PRO A 216 -9.27 10.91 -21.15
C PRO A 216 -9.14 9.53 -20.50
N VAL A 217 -7.98 9.23 -19.91
CA VAL A 217 -7.73 7.93 -19.26
C VAL A 217 -8.64 7.74 -18.03
N VAL A 218 -8.80 8.77 -17.19
CA VAL A 218 -9.72 8.69 -16.03
C VAL A 218 -11.17 8.52 -16.46
N SER A 219 -11.62 9.23 -17.51
CA SER A 219 -12.97 9.10 -18.03
C SER A 219 -13.25 7.70 -18.61
N VAL A 220 -12.31 7.12 -19.34
CA VAL A 220 -12.42 5.77 -19.89
C VAL A 220 -12.44 4.72 -18.78
N CYS A 221 -11.58 4.84 -17.76
CA CYS A 221 -11.58 3.91 -16.63
C CYS A 221 -12.90 3.95 -15.85
N PHE A 222 -13.49 5.13 -15.68
CA PHE A 222 -14.77 5.28 -14.97
C PHE A 222 -15.96 4.73 -15.76
N MET A 223 -15.89 4.65 -17.09
CA MET A 223 -16.93 4.03 -17.93
C MET A 223 -16.80 2.50 -17.99
N LEU A 224 -15.60 1.96 -17.74
CA LEU A 224 -15.29 0.53 -17.79
C LEU A 224 -15.42 -0.20 -16.45
N SER A 225 -15.41 0.53 -15.32
CA SER A 225 -15.52 0.00 -13.95
C SER A 225 -16.96 -0.01 -13.48
#